data_AF-A0A2D7WHH7-F1
#
_entry.id   AF-A0A2D7WHH7-F1
#
_cell.length_a   1.000
_cell.length_b   1.000
_cell.length_c   1.000
_cell.angle_alpha   90.00
_cell.angle_beta   90.00
_cell.angle_gamma   90.00
#
_symmetry.space_group_name_H-M   'P 1'
#
loop_
_entity.id
_entity.type
_entity.pdbx_description
1 polymer ?
#
loop_
_entity_poly.entity_id
_entity_poly.type
_entity_poly.pdbx_seq_one_letter_code
_entity_poly.pdbx_strand_id
1 'polypeptide(L)' 'MEIRLLRKLFQEGLLLSAKVHPAPMESDRWIMVFDKASGGQEQITRARDDETKIYKRLNGALQDAQDIGFKEVTIRFD' A
#
# COMPACT_ATOMS: atom_id res chain seq x y z
N MET A 1 -5.13 1.70 -6.85
CA MET A 1 -4.63 2.96 -7.42
C MET A 1 -3.17 2.83 -7.84
N GLU A 2 -2.75 3.49 -8.93
CA GLU A 2 -1.35 3.52 -9.33
C GLU A 2 -0.46 4.25 -8.32
N ILE A 3 0.79 3.79 -8.18
CA ILE A 3 1.77 4.34 -7.22
C ILE A 3 2.03 5.84 -7.43
N ARG A 4 1.98 6.33 -8.68
CA ARG A 4 2.18 7.75 -9.00
C ARG A 4 1.08 8.64 -8.42
N LEU A 5 -0.17 8.17 -8.42
CA LEU A 5 -1.28 8.90 -7.81
C LEU A 5 -1.18 8.84 -6.29
N LEU A 6 -0.84 7.68 -5.71
CA LEU A 6 -0.64 7.54 -4.27
C LEU A 6 0.45 8.48 -3.74
N ARG A 7 1.56 8.66 -4.49
CA ARG A 7 2.58 9.67 -4.16
C ARG A 7 2.02 11.09 -4.10
N LYS A 8 1.16 11.48 -5.05
CA LYS A 8 0.51 12.81 -5.04
C LYS A 8 -0.40 12.96 -3.83
N LEU A 9 -1.26 11.96 -3.56
CA LEU A 9 -2.15 11.98 -2.39
C LEU A 9 -1.37 12.07 -1.07
N PHE A 10 -0.24 11.37 -0.96
CA PHE A 10 0.63 11.50 0.21
C PHE A 10 1.20 12.92 0.36
N GLN A 11 1.72 13.49 -0.73
CA GLN A 11 2.26 14.86 -0.74
C GLN A 11 1.21 15.92 -0.40
N GLU A 12 -0.05 15.68 -0.76
CA GLU A 12 -1.19 16.53 -0.42
C GLU A 12 -1.73 16.29 1.00
N GLY A 13 -1.15 15.35 1.76
CA GLY A 13 -1.57 15.03 3.13
C GLY A 13 -2.87 14.20 3.21
N LEU A 14 -3.29 13.60 2.10
CA LEU A 14 -4.54 12.83 2.00
C LEU A 14 -4.38 11.36 2.36
N LEU A 15 -3.16 10.85 2.45
CA LEU A 15 -2.85 9.53 3.00
C LEU A 15 -2.23 9.67 4.39
N LEU A 16 -2.82 9.02 5.39
CA LEU A 16 -2.44 9.17 6.79
C LEU A 16 -1.43 8.11 7.25
N SER A 17 -1.60 6.87 6.80
CA SER A 17 -0.77 5.75 7.24
C SER A 17 -0.58 4.74 6.11
N ALA A 18 0.52 3.99 6.16
CA ALA A 18 0.76 2.84 5.32
C ALA A 18 0.85 1.58 6.20
N LYS A 19 0.10 0.56 5.80
CA LYS A 19 0.04 -0.74 6.47
C LYS A 19 0.33 -1.85 5.47
N VAL A 20 1.07 -2.84 5.90
CA VAL A 20 1.25 -4.09 5.17
C VAL A 20 0.48 -5.19 5.87
N HIS A 21 -0.41 -5.84 5.13
CA HIS A 21 -1.22 -6.96 5.60
C HIS A 21 -0.88 -8.23 4.82
N PRO A 22 -1.10 -9.42 5.41
CA PRO A 22 -1.11 -10.67 4.65
C PRO A 22 -2.15 -10.59 3.53
N ALA A 23 -1.81 -11.12 2.35
CA ALA A 23 -2.78 -11.19 1.26
C ALA A 23 -3.87 -12.23 1.60
N PRO A 24 -5.16 -11.92 1.41
CA PRO A 24 -6.22 -12.91 1.59
C PRO A 24 -6.00 -14.10 0.65
N MET A 25 -6.12 -15.33 1.19
CA MET A 25 -6.07 -16.59 0.44
C MET A 25 -4.74 -16.90 -0.28
N GLU A 26 -3.70 -16.09 -0.13
CA GLU A 26 -2.35 -16.38 -0.63
C GLU A 26 -1.33 -16.39 0.51
N SER A 27 -0.84 -17.58 0.84
CA SER A 27 0.21 -17.75 1.87
C SER A 27 1.49 -17.02 1.49
N ASP A 28 2.14 -16.41 2.48
CA ASP A 28 3.42 -15.69 2.36
C ASP A 28 3.39 -14.54 1.33
N ARG A 29 2.21 -13.98 1.08
CA ARG A 29 1.99 -12.82 0.23
C ARG A 29 1.50 -11.64 1.04
N TRP A 30 1.72 -10.45 0.49
CA TRP A 30 1.44 -9.21 1.19
C TRP A 30 0.68 -8.23 0.29
N ILE A 31 -0.13 -7.38 0.90
CA ILE A 31 -0.77 -6.25 0.27
C ILE A 31 -0.46 -4.97 1.04
N MET A 32 -0.49 -3.83 0.34
CA MET A 32 -0.37 -2.52 0.97
C MET A 32 -1.73 -1.85 1.06
N VAL A 33 -2.03 -1.35 2.25
CA VAL A 33 -3.27 -0.65 2.58
C VAL A 33 -2.91 0.71 3.15
N PHE A 34 -3.54 1.76 2.63
CA PHE A 34 -3.36 3.13 3.12
C PHE A 34 -4.66 3.65 3.69
N ASP A 35 -4.61 4.25 4.88
CA ASP A 35 -5.77 4.97 5.40
C ASP A 35 -5.81 6.38 4.79
N LYS A 36 -6.99 6.81 4.34
CA LYS A 36 -7.21 8.15 3.78
C LYS A 36 -7.67 9.13 4.85
N ALA A 37 -7.28 10.41 4.70
CA ALA A 37 -7.74 11.50 5.56
C ALA A 37 -9.25 11.72 5.49
N SER A 38 -9.86 11.43 4.33
CA SER A 38 -11.32 11.46 4.12
C SER A 38 -12.07 10.30 4.81
N GLY A 39 -11.36 9.39 5.47
CA GLY A 39 -11.86 8.08 5.85
C GLY A 39 -11.77 7.07 4.70
N GLY A 40 -11.87 5.79 5.07
CA GLY A 40 -11.72 4.66 4.16
C GLY A 40 -10.26 4.30 3.88
N GLN A 41 -10.07 3.32 3.00
CA GLN A 41 -8.77 2.76 2.65
C GLN A 41 -8.53 2.75 1.15
N GLU A 42 -7.26 2.70 0.77
CA GLU A 42 -6.81 2.58 -0.61
C GLU A 42 -5.72 1.50 -0.72
N GLN A 43 -5.56 0.90 -1.89
CA GLN A 43 -4.53 -0.11 -2.16
C GLN A 43 -3.77 0.20 -3.46
N ILE A 44 -2.54 -0.31 -3.59
CA ILE A 44 -1.84 -0.25 -4.88
C ILE A 44 -2.49 -1.26 -5.83
N THR A 45 -2.75 -0.84 -7.07
CA THR A 45 -3.24 -1.72 -8.14
C THR A 45 -2.17 -1.93 -9.20
N ARG A 46 -2.25 -3.06 -9.90
CA ARG A 46 -1.44 -3.33 -11.08
C ARG A 46 -1.96 -2.50 -12.25
N ALA A 47 -1.04 -1.86 -12.99
CA ALA A 47 -1.38 -0.96 -14.10
C ALA A 47 -2.10 -1.64 -15.27
N ARG A 48 -2.05 -2.98 -15.36
CA ARG A 48 -2.61 -3.73 -16.49
C ARG A 48 -4.10 -4.04 -16.33
N ASP A 49 -4.54 -4.28 -15.11
CA ASP A 49 -5.84 -4.90 -14.81
C ASP A 49 -6.57 -4.29 -13.60
N ASP A 50 -6.03 -3.23 -13.00
CA ASP A 50 -6.56 -2.61 -11.78
C ASP A 50 -6.75 -3.57 -10.59
N GLU A 51 -6.19 -4.77 -10.66
CA GLU A 51 -6.21 -5.72 -9.56
C GLU A 51 -5.25 -5.25 -8.47
N THR A 52 -5.59 -5.52 -7.20
CA THR A 52 -4.69 -5.27 -6.08
C THR A 52 -3.31 -5.88 -6.36
N LYS A 53 -2.27 -5.07 -6.15
CA LYS A 53 -0.90 -5.51 -6.28
C LYS A 53 -0.56 -6.40 -5.08
N ILE A 54 -0.28 -7.66 -5.39
CA ILE A 54 0.18 -8.66 -4.42
C ILE A 54 1.69 -8.74 -4.46
N TYR A 55 2.31 -8.50 -3.31
CA TYR A 55 3.75 -8.53 -3.14
C TYR A 55 4.20 -9.93 -2.76
N LYS A 56 5.18 -10.44 -3.52
CA LYS A 56 5.79 -11.73 -3.23
C LYS A 56 6.64 -11.74 -1.95
N ARG A 57 7.10 -10.57 -1.51
CA ARG A 57 7.99 -10.37 -0.35
C ARG A 57 7.65 -9.04 0.32
N LEU A 58 7.75 -9.01 1.65
CA LEU A 58 7.53 -7.81 2.46
C LEU A 58 8.40 -6.63 2.00
N ASN A 59 9.67 -6.85 1.67
CA ASN A 59 10.57 -5.77 1.22
C ASN A 59 10.06 -5.03 -0.03
N GLY A 60 9.33 -5.70 -0.92
CA GLY A 60 8.74 -5.03 -2.08
C GLY A 60 7.66 -4.02 -1.68
N ALA A 61 6.86 -4.35 -0.67
CA ALA A 61 5.86 -3.43 -0.12
C ALA A 61 6.53 -2.25 0.59
N LEU A 62 7.59 -2.52 1.38
CA LEU A 62 8.34 -1.47 2.08
C LEU A 62 9.03 -0.49 1.13
N GLN A 63 9.60 -0.98 0.01
CA GLN A 63 10.19 -0.12 -1.01
C GLN A 63 9.15 0.80 -1.64
N ASP A 64 7.99 0.26 -2.03
CA ASP A 64 6.92 1.07 -2.60
C ASP A 64 6.39 2.11 -1.60
N ALA A 65 6.30 1.79 -0.30
CA ALA A 65 5.91 2.75 0.73
C ALA A 65 6.94 3.88 0.88
N GLN A 66 8.23 3.54 0.88
CA GLN A 66 9.32 4.51 0.88
C GLN A 66 9.28 5.41 -0.36
N ASP A 67 9.03 4.83 -1.54
CA ASP A 67 8.93 5.54 -2.81
C ASP A 67 7.71 6.49 -2.85
N ILE A 68 6.64 6.18 -2.13
CA ILE A 68 5.49 7.09 -1.97
C ILE A 68 5.84 8.25 -1.04
N GLY A 69 6.69 8.01 -0.03
CA GLY A 69 7.21 9.02 0.88
C GLY A 69 6.99 8.72 2.37
N PHE A 70 6.35 7.58 2.69
CA PHE A 70 6.15 7.17 4.08
C PHE A 70 7.50 6.90 4.76
N LYS A 71 7.63 7.37 6.00
CA LYS A 71 8.81 7.13 6.86
C LYS A 71 8.63 5.95 7.79
N GLU A 72 7.38 5.58 8.04
CA GLU A 72 6.99 4.48 8.91
C GLU A 72 5.91 3.67 8.23
N VAL A 73 5.94 2.36 8.45
CA VAL A 73 4.97 1.41 7.90
C VAL A 73 4.63 0.41 9.02
N THR A 74 3.34 0.20 9.25
CA THR A 74 2.88 -0.81 10.22
C THR A 74 2.71 -2.15 9.52
N ILE A 75 3.32 -3.21 10.06
CA ILE A 75 3.11 -4.57 9.57
C ILE A 75 2.11 -5.27 10.48
N ARG A 76 1.09 -5.88 9.90
CA ARG A 76 0.11 -6.72 10.60
C ARG A 76 0.33 -8.19 10.23
N PHE A 77 0.05 -9.07 11.20
CA PHE A 77 0.19 -10.52 11.09
C PHE A 77 -1.14 -11.22 11.45
N ASP A 78 -2.24 -10.48 11.33
CA ASP A 78 -3.59 -10.87 11.70
C ASP A 78 -4.16 -12.02 10.84
#